data_AF-A0A8T3SIC6-F1
#
_entry.id   AF-A0A8T3SIC6-F1
#
_cell.length_a   1.000
_cell.length_b   1.000
_cell.length_c   1.000
_cell.angle_alpha   90.00
_cell.angle_beta   90.00
_cell.angle_gamma   90.00
#
_symmetry.space_group_name_H-M   'P 1'
#
loop_
_entity.id
_entity.type
_entity.pdbx_description
1 polymer ?
#
loop_
_entity_poly.entity_id
_entity_poly.type
_entity_poly.pdbx_seq_one_letter_code
_entity_poly.pdbx_strand_id
1 'polypeptide(L)'
;MFRHSKIPLGIFEAPRLRNMLKYCQFNSVIIFDLDNTVIESTQALCSDQWFVGLLKYAATMITDEAEVRTLVLSIYHAAQHYAKMQKVEKNTLKIINALQAIGLPVIALTARSTSIAEPTLRQLKDIDLAFSKNLYPKSLAIHNNENKSSTYRDGIIFCDGCNKGAILINFFKQIGFRPLHIVMVDDQLKNLNTVQSFLEPSGIPFAGLRYAFLDLKTQQVDLLAANQQLQTIIEMLPIEAQEAAYKLQLIDSKSSLKP
;
A
#
# COMPACT_ATOMS: atom_id res chain seq x y z
N MET A 1 -10.69 -20.70 -35.43
CA MET A 1 -11.56 -19.74 -34.71
C MET A 1 -11.40 -19.98 -33.22
N PHE A 2 -10.46 -19.29 -32.56
CA PHE A 2 -10.28 -19.43 -31.11
C PHE A 2 -11.49 -18.80 -30.42
N ARG A 3 -12.34 -19.63 -29.80
CA ARG A 3 -13.39 -19.14 -28.90
C ARG A 3 -12.69 -18.30 -27.83
N HIS A 4 -12.87 -16.99 -27.89
CA HIS A 4 -12.48 -16.11 -26.80
C HIS A 4 -13.40 -16.47 -25.63
N SER A 5 -12.93 -17.34 -24.73
CA SER A 5 -13.58 -17.54 -23.45
C SER A 5 -13.72 -16.17 -22.80
N LYS A 6 -14.95 -15.71 -22.59
CA LYS A 6 -15.20 -14.46 -21.85
C LYS A 6 -14.49 -14.58 -20.51
N ILE A 7 -13.57 -13.67 -20.22
CA ILE A 7 -12.91 -13.63 -18.92
C ILE A 7 -13.95 -13.18 -17.90
N PRO A 8 -14.00 -13.82 -16.71
CA PRO A 8 -14.90 -13.38 -15.66
C PRO A 8 -14.52 -11.97 -15.20
N LEU A 9 -15.51 -11.07 -15.18
CA LEU A 9 -15.40 -9.71 -14.66
C LEU A 9 -16.10 -9.62 -13.31
N GLY A 10 -15.66 -8.69 -12.48
CA GLY A 10 -16.15 -8.50 -11.11
C GLY A 10 -15.06 -8.78 -10.07
N ILE A 11 -15.48 -9.04 -8.83
CA ILE A 11 -14.57 -9.27 -7.71
C ILE A 11 -14.65 -10.73 -7.27
N PHE A 12 -13.50 -11.35 -7.06
CA PHE A 12 -13.34 -12.76 -6.72
C PHE A 12 -12.41 -12.94 -5.52
N GLU A 13 -12.67 -13.96 -4.72
CA GLU A 13 -11.77 -14.38 -3.66
C GLU A 13 -10.49 -15.03 -4.20
N ALA A 14 -9.34 -14.64 -3.65
CA ALA A 14 -8.03 -15.12 -4.05
C ALA A 14 -7.20 -15.53 -2.83
N PRO A 15 -7.13 -16.83 -2.47
CA PRO A 15 -6.35 -17.29 -1.32
C PRO A 15 -4.83 -17.22 -1.55
N ARG A 16 -4.39 -17.06 -2.81
CA ARG A 16 -2.98 -16.99 -3.21
C ARG A 16 -2.81 -15.99 -4.35
N LEU A 17 -1.64 -15.37 -4.42
CA LEU A 17 -1.35 -14.34 -5.43
C LEU A 17 -1.49 -14.93 -6.84
N ARG A 18 -1.03 -16.16 -7.05
CA ARG A 18 -1.12 -16.88 -8.33
C ARG A 18 -2.54 -17.03 -8.89
N ASN A 19 -3.59 -16.91 -8.07
CA ASN A 19 -4.98 -17.01 -8.54
C ASN A 19 -5.32 -15.93 -9.57
N MET A 20 -4.67 -14.76 -9.49
CA MET A 20 -4.87 -13.65 -10.43
C MET A 20 -4.48 -13.99 -11.87
N LEU A 21 -3.56 -14.94 -12.07
CA LEU A 21 -3.07 -15.32 -13.41
C LEU A 21 -4.18 -15.86 -14.31
N LYS A 22 -5.26 -16.41 -13.73
CA LYS A 22 -6.44 -16.89 -14.48
C LYS A 22 -7.23 -15.77 -15.17
N TYR A 23 -7.00 -14.53 -14.76
CA TYR A 23 -7.71 -13.35 -15.24
C TYR A 23 -6.83 -12.50 -16.17
N CYS A 24 -5.52 -12.77 -16.25
CA CYS A 24 -4.61 -12.03 -17.13
C CYS A 24 -4.87 -12.28 -18.62
N GLN A 25 -4.75 -11.22 -19.41
CA GLN A 25 -4.66 -11.22 -20.87
C GLN A 25 -3.42 -10.46 -21.31
N PHE A 26 -3.03 -10.62 -22.58
CA PHE A 26 -1.86 -9.97 -23.19
C PHE A 26 -1.90 -8.42 -23.17
N ASN A 27 -3.07 -7.82 -22.93
CA ASN A 27 -3.30 -6.37 -22.86
C ASN A 27 -3.81 -5.91 -21.48
N SER A 28 -3.67 -6.75 -20.45
CA SER A 28 -4.08 -6.41 -19.09
C SER A 28 -3.08 -5.46 -18.43
N VAL A 29 -3.59 -4.45 -17.74
CA VAL A 29 -2.82 -3.73 -16.72
C VAL A 29 -2.99 -4.46 -15.41
N ILE A 30 -1.88 -4.85 -14.80
CA ILE A 30 -1.87 -5.56 -13.52
C ILE A 30 -1.58 -4.56 -12.41
N ILE A 31 -2.45 -4.53 -11.41
CA ILE A 31 -2.36 -3.61 -10.28
C ILE A 31 -2.27 -4.43 -9.00
N PHE A 32 -1.29 -4.14 -8.17
CA PHE A 32 -1.16 -4.73 -6.85
C PHE A 32 -1.30 -3.66 -5.77
N ASP A 33 -2.09 -3.93 -4.75
CA ASP A 33 -1.84 -3.28 -3.46
C ASP A 33 -0.48 -3.73 -2.88
N LEU A 34 0.07 -2.96 -1.94
CA LEU A 34 1.35 -3.28 -1.31
C LEU A 34 1.19 -4.02 0.01
N ASP A 35 0.65 -3.36 1.02
CA ASP A 35 0.62 -3.84 2.40
C ASP A 35 -0.34 -5.02 2.56
N ASN A 36 0.10 -6.09 3.21
CA ASN A 36 -0.62 -7.38 3.32
C ASN A 36 -0.94 -8.09 1.99
N THR A 37 -0.55 -7.53 0.84
CA THR A 37 -0.76 -8.12 -0.48
C THR A 37 0.55 -8.58 -1.12
N VAL A 38 1.51 -7.68 -1.26
CA VAL A 38 2.84 -7.95 -1.85
C VAL A 38 3.90 -8.03 -0.76
N ILE A 39 3.83 -7.11 0.20
CA ILE A 39 4.77 -7.00 1.32
C ILE A 39 4.06 -6.96 2.67
N GLU A 40 4.79 -7.35 3.70
CA GLU A 40 4.40 -7.16 5.09
C GLU A 40 5.63 -6.81 5.94
N SER A 41 5.41 -6.17 7.09
CA SER A 41 6.47 -5.93 8.07
C SER A 41 6.94 -7.25 8.68
N THR A 42 8.24 -7.40 8.90
CA THR A 42 8.81 -8.56 9.62
C THR A 42 8.59 -8.49 11.14
N GLN A 43 7.99 -7.40 11.60
CA GLN A 43 7.82 -7.02 13.00
C GLN A 43 6.44 -6.39 13.20
N ALA A 44 6.00 -6.23 14.45
CA ALA A 44 4.69 -5.65 14.74
C ALA A 44 4.65 -4.16 14.39
N LEU A 45 5.75 -3.45 14.66
CA LEU A 45 5.99 -2.07 14.24
C LEU A 45 5.91 -1.93 12.72
N CYS A 46 5.28 -0.85 12.27
CA CYS A 46 5.05 -0.50 10.86
C CYS A 46 4.21 -1.53 10.07
N SER A 47 3.52 -2.46 10.73
CA SER A 47 2.44 -3.22 10.11
C SER A 47 1.20 -2.35 9.89
N ASP A 48 0.38 -2.71 8.91
CA ASP A 48 -0.93 -2.05 8.67
C ASP A 48 -1.83 -2.16 9.92
N GLN A 49 -1.77 -3.32 10.60
CA GLN A 49 -2.52 -3.57 11.82
C GLN A 49 -2.09 -2.64 12.97
N TRP A 50 -0.79 -2.42 13.14
CA TRP A 50 -0.29 -1.46 14.12
C TRP A 50 -0.73 -0.04 13.79
N PHE A 51 -0.65 0.39 12.52
CA PHE A 51 -1.10 1.72 12.12
C PHE A 51 -2.58 1.94 12.42
N VAL A 52 -3.45 0.99 12.04
CA VAL A 52 -4.89 1.06 12.32
C VAL A 52 -5.17 1.00 13.83
N GLY A 53 -4.47 0.14 14.57
CA GLY A 53 -4.62 0.04 16.02
C GLY A 53 -4.17 1.30 16.75
N LEU A 54 -3.07 1.92 16.29
CA LEU A 54 -2.56 3.17 16.83
C LEU A 54 -3.50 4.34 16.57
N LEU A 55 -4.11 4.44 15.37
CA LEU A 55 -5.17 5.42 15.10
C LEU A 55 -6.35 5.28 16.07
N LYS A 56 -6.83 4.05 16.27
CA LYS A 56 -7.95 3.77 17.19
C LYS A 56 -7.59 4.12 18.63
N TYR A 57 -6.39 3.76 19.07
CA TYR A 57 -5.89 4.06 20.40
C TYR A 57 -5.75 5.57 20.62
N ALA A 58 -5.13 6.30 19.69
CA ALA A 58 -5.00 7.76 19.80
C ALA A 58 -6.38 8.46 19.85
N ALA A 59 -7.36 7.97 19.11
CA ALA A 59 -8.73 8.48 19.14
C ALA A 59 -9.49 8.22 20.47
N THR A 60 -8.99 7.35 21.36
CA THR A 60 -9.54 7.23 22.71
C THR A 60 -9.00 8.30 23.66
N MET A 61 -7.87 8.93 23.30
CA MET A 61 -7.20 9.95 24.11
C MET A 61 -7.48 11.37 23.63
N ILE A 62 -7.67 11.55 22.33
CA ILE A 62 -7.78 12.86 21.67
C ILE A 62 -9.04 12.87 20.81
N THR A 63 -9.88 13.88 21.00
CA THR A 63 -11.15 14.06 20.26
C THR A 63 -10.98 14.71 18.90
N ASP A 64 -9.95 15.54 18.70
CA ASP A 64 -9.66 16.14 17.40
C ASP A 64 -9.04 15.12 16.44
N GLU A 65 -9.81 14.71 15.43
CA GLU A 65 -9.35 13.77 14.41
C GLU A 65 -8.13 14.26 13.62
N ALA A 66 -8.01 15.56 13.37
CA ALA A 66 -6.89 16.12 12.63
C ALA A 66 -5.60 16.02 13.44
N GLU A 67 -5.70 16.27 14.74
CA GLU A 67 -4.60 16.09 15.69
C GLU A 67 -4.21 14.61 15.80
N VAL A 68 -5.18 13.70 15.96
CA VAL A 68 -4.94 12.24 15.97
C VAL A 68 -4.16 11.82 14.72
N ARG A 69 -4.63 12.21 13.54
CA ARG A 69 -3.95 11.87 12.27
C ARG A 69 -2.54 12.45 12.24
N THR A 70 -2.35 13.69 12.67
CA THR A 70 -1.04 14.35 12.67
C THR A 70 -0.03 13.62 13.55
N LEU A 71 -0.40 13.29 14.79
CA LEU A 71 0.48 12.59 15.73
C LEU A 71 0.79 11.16 15.28
N VAL A 72 -0.22 10.44 14.79
CA VAL A 72 0.00 9.05 14.34
C VAL A 72 0.85 9.02 13.07
N LEU A 73 0.62 9.93 12.12
CA LEU A 73 1.43 10.01 10.91
C LEU A 73 2.86 10.44 11.20
N SER A 74 3.13 11.34 12.16
CA SER A 74 4.50 11.72 12.52
C SER A 74 5.31 10.51 13.01
N ILE A 75 4.73 9.71 13.91
CA ILE A 75 5.35 8.49 14.43
C ILE A 75 5.50 7.45 13.32
N TYR A 76 4.42 7.17 12.59
CA TYR A 76 4.39 6.14 11.57
C TYR A 76 5.39 6.43 10.43
N HIS A 77 5.43 7.67 9.95
CA HIS A 77 6.35 8.06 8.88
C HIS A 77 7.81 7.98 9.32
N ALA A 78 8.13 8.44 10.53
CA ALA A 78 9.47 8.32 11.08
C ALA A 78 9.91 6.86 11.24
N ALA A 79 9.05 6.02 11.83
CA ALA A 79 9.33 4.60 12.07
C ALA A 79 9.52 3.82 10.76
N GLN A 80 8.83 4.19 9.67
CA GLN A 80 8.98 3.53 8.37
C GLN A 80 10.40 3.57 7.80
N HIS A 81 11.25 4.52 8.22
CA HIS A 81 12.67 4.54 7.82
C HIS A 81 13.48 3.38 8.40
N TYR A 82 13.02 2.76 9.48
CA TYR A 82 13.68 1.67 10.20
C TYR A 82 12.95 0.33 10.04
N ALA A 83 11.79 0.33 9.39
CA ALA A 83 10.98 -0.85 9.23
C ALA A 83 11.60 -1.83 8.22
N LYS A 84 11.61 -3.12 8.58
CA LYS A 84 12.03 -4.20 7.71
C LYS A 84 10.81 -4.87 7.10
N MET A 85 10.84 -5.05 5.79
CA MET A 85 9.74 -5.66 5.03
C MET A 85 10.16 -7.04 4.51
N GLN A 86 9.18 -7.90 4.31
CA GLN A 86 9.34 -9.17 3.60
C GLN A 86 8.22 -9.35 2.57
N LYS A 87 8.45 -10.23 1.60
CA LYS A 87 7.43 -10.64 0.63
C LYS A 87 6.39 -11.50 1.36
N VAL A 88 5.11 -11.23 1.14
CA VAL A 88 4.00 -12.01 1.74
C VAL A 88 4.06 -13.47 1.30
N GLU A 89 4.27 -13.72 0.00
CA GLU A 89 4.48 -15.05 -0.53
C GLU A 89 5.86 -15.19 -1.18
N LYS A 90 6.48 -16.37 -1.02
CA LYS A 90 7.79 -16.69 -1.63
C LYS A 90 7.79 -16.48 -3.15
N ASN A 91 6.65 -16.72 -3.80
CA ASN A 91 6.52 -16.63 -5.26
C ASN A 91 6.19 -15.21 -5.77
N THR A 92 5.97 -14.22 -4.90
CA THR A 92 5.56 -12.86 -5.29
C THR A 92 6.52 -12.25 -6.32
N LEU A 93 7.82 -12.31 -6.05
CA LEU A 93 8.85 -11.80 -6.95
C LEU A 93 8.83 -12.48 -8.33
N LYS A 94 8.68 -13.81 -8.35
CA LYS A 94 8.63 -14.59 -9.59
C LYS A 94 7.41 -14.21 -10.43
N ILE A 95 6.25 -14.00 -9.80
CA ILE A 95 5.02 -13.63 -10.49
C ILE A 95 5.15 -12.23 -11.11
N ILE A 96 5.59 -11.24 -10.32
CA ILE A 96 5.75 -9.85 -10.80
C ILE A 96 6.77 -9.79 -11.96
N ASN A 97 7.94 -10.43 -11.79
CA ASN A 97 8.95 -10.47 -12.85
C ASN A 97 8.45 -11.16 -14.12
N ALA A 98 7.69 -12.26 -14.00
CA ALA A 98 7.14 -12.96 -15.16
C ALA A 98 6.15 -12.07 -15.92
N LEU A 99 5.25 -11.38 -15.22
CA LEU A 99 4.28 -10.46 -15.83
C LEU A 99 4.97 -9.29 -16.55
N GLN A 100 5.99 -8.69 -15.92
CA GLN A 100 6.78 -7.62 -16.54
C GLN A 100 7.59 -8.13 -17.75
N ALA A 101 8.17 -9.34 -17.66
CA ALA A 101 8.98 -9.92 -18.72
C ALA A 101 8.17 -10.24 -20.00
N ILE A 102 6.89 -10.57 -19.86
CA ILE A 102 5.98 -10.75 -21.00
C ILE A 102 5.35 -9.43 -21.50
N GLY A 103 5.80 -8.29 -20.97
CA GLY A 103 5.42 -6.96 -21.45
C GLY A 103 4.10 -6.42 -20.89
N LEU A 104 3.52 -7.05 -19.86
CA LEU A 104 2.32 -6.49 -19.22
C LEU A 104 2.70 -5.31 -18.33
N PRO A 105 1.96 -4.18 -18.38
CA PRO A 105 2.12 -3.11 -17.40
C PRO A 105 1.79 -3.64 -16.01
N VAL A 106 2.75 -3.56 -15.09
CA VAL A 106 2.57 -3.92 -13.67
C VAL A 106 2.87 -2.70 -12.82
N ILE A 107 1.87 -2.25 -12.05
CA ILE A 107 2.01 -1.14 -11.12
C ILE A 107 1.53 -1.54 -9.72
N ALA A 108 2.02 -0.83 -8.71
CA ALA A 108 1.48 -0.88 -7.37
C ALA A 108 0.57 0.33 -7.11
N LEU A 109 -0.47 0.15 -6.28
CA LEU A 109 -1.44 1.17 -5.90
C LEU A 109 -1.66 1.11 -4.39
N THR A 110 -1.01 2.01 -3.64
CA THR A 110 -0.96 1.97 -2.18
C THR A 110 -1.61 3.20 -1.54
N ALA A 111 -2.21 3.00 -0.36
CA ALA A 111 -2.71 4.09 0.47
C ALA A 111 -1.59 4.84 1.21
N ARG A 112 -0.35 4.33 1.22
CA ARG A 112 0.82 4.95 1.87
C ARG A 112 0.98 6.41 1.44
N SER A 113 1.44 7.24 2.38
CA SER A 113 1.72 8.66 2.13
C SER A 113 2.88 8.83 1.15
N THR A 114 2.84 9.93 0.41
CA THR A 114 3.92 10.33 -0.50
C THR A 114 5.20 10.68 0.28
N SER A 115 5.07 11.12 1.53
CA SER A 115 6.18 11.38 2.45
C SER A 115 7.02 10.13 2.74
N ILE A 116 6.44 8.93 2.64
CA ILE A 116 7.14 7.65 2.85
C ILE A 116 7.42 6.90 1.52
N ALA A 117 7.39 7.60 0.39
CA ALA A 117 7.73 6.99 -0.89
C ALA A 117 9.19 6.51 -0.94
N GLU A 118 10.13 7.32 -0.47
CA GLU A 118 11.55 6.96 -0.38
C GLU A 118 11.81 5.70 0.48
N PRO A 119 11.38 5.62 1.75
CA PRO A 119 11.54 4.40 2.53
C PRO A 119 10.84 3.20 1.89
N THR A 120 9.66 3.38 1.28
CA THR A 120 8.97 2.29 0.57
C THR A 120 9.79 1.74 -0.59
N LEU A 121 10.37 2.60 -1.42
CA LEU A 121 11.22 2.19 -2.54
C LEU A 121 12.50 1.46 -2.06
N ARG A 122 13.12 1.95 -0.98
CA ARG A 122 14.27 1.27 -0.35
C ARG A 122 13.88 -0.11 0.17
N GLN A 123 12.79 -0.21 0.93
CA GLN A 123 12.29 -1.48 1.48
C GLN A 123 11.99 -2.52 0.40
N LEU A 124 11.40 -2.10 -0.73
CA LEU A 124 11.15 -3.00 -1.87
C LEU A 124 12.45 -3.47 -2.52
N LYS A 125 13.42 -2.56 -2.66
CA LYS A 125 14.76 -2.90 -3.18
C LYS A 125 15.49 -3.89 -2.27
N ASP A 126 15.39 -3.75 -0.95
CA ASP A 126 16.03 -4.65 0.03
C ASP A 126 15.54 -6.11 -0.06
N ILE A 127 14.37 -6.33 -0.68
CA ILE A 127 13.79 -7.65 -0.94
C ILE A 127 13.76 -8.01 -2.44
N ASP A 128 14.58 -7.35 -3.24
CA ASP A 128 14.73 -7.54 -4.70
C ASP A 128 13.43 -7.34 -5.50
N LEU A 129 12.49 -6.55 -5.00
CA LEU A 129 11.20 -6.30 -5.64
C LEU A 129 11.17 -4.90 -6.29
N ALA A 130 10.72 -4.82 -7.54
CA ALA A 130 10.60 -3.56 -8.25
C ALA A 130 9.40 -3.54 -9.20
N PHE A 131 8.67 -2.42 -9.23
CA PHE A 131 7.59 -2.17 -10.18
C PHE A 131 8.03 -1.31 -11.38
N SER A 132 9.27 -0.81 -11.38
CA SER A 132 9.79 0.17 -12.35
C SER A 132 9.97 -0.35 -13.76
N LYS A 133 9.88 -1.67 -14.01
CA LYS A 133 9.91 -2.24 -15.36
C LYS A 133 8.54 -2.07 -16.03
N ASN A 134 8.24 -0.83 -16.42
CA ASN A 134 7.02 -0.46 -17.12
C ASN A 134 7.32 0.64 -18.15
N LEU A 135 6.36 0.92 -19.03
CA LEU A 135 6.49 1.93 -20.09
C LEU A 135 6.05 3.33 -19.64
N TYR A 136 5.76 3.52 -18.35
CA TYR A 136 5.23 4.77 -17.80
C TYR A 136 6.37 5.70 -17.34
N PRO A 137 6.10 7.00 -17.10
CA PRO A 137 7.12 7.94 -16.64
C PRO A 137 7.76 7.52 -15.32
N LYS A 138 9.05 7.78 -15.09
CA LYS A 138 9.68 7.41 -13.80
C LYS A 138 9.02 8.07 -12.59
N SER A 139 8.55 9.30 -12.73
CA SER A 139 7.81 10.01 -11.70
C SER A 139 6.78 10.97 -12.31
N LEU A 140 5.65 11.11 -11.63
CA LEU A 140 4.58 12.04 -11.99
C LEU A 140 3.81 12.47 -10.74
N ALA A 141 3.61 13.77 -10.55
CA ALA A 141 2.64 14.27 -9.57
C ALA A 141 1.23 14.07 -10.14
N ILE A 142 0.34 13.42 -9.38
CA ILE A 142 -1.02 13.11 -9.83
C ILE A 142 -1.96 14.17 -9.28
N HIS A 143 -2.34 15.12 -10.14
CA HIS A 143 -3.33 16.12 -9.80
C HIS A 143 -4.67 15.49 -9.38
N ASN A 144 -5.22 15.97 -8.28
CA ASN A 144 -6.56 15.64 -7.80
C ASN A 144 -7.21 16.90 -7.20
N ASN A 145 -8.52 16.85 -6.92
CA ASN A 145 -9.28 18.01 -6.44
C ASN A 145 -9.09 18.27 -4.94
N GLU A 146 -8.42 17.37 -4.23
CA GLU A 146 -8.04 17.54 -2.84
C GLU A 146 -6.66 18.22 -2.85
N ASN A 147 -6.33 19.10 -1.91
CA ASN A 147 -4.99 19.72 -1.84
C ASN A 147 -3.89 18.71 -1.40
N LYS A 148 -3.98 17.45 -1.82
CA LYS A 148 -3.11 16.33 -1.47
C LYS A 148 -2.22 15.92 -2.64
N SER A 149 -1.00 15.52 -2.31
CA SER A 149 0.10 15.38 -3.26
C SER A 149 0.30 13.94 -3.77
N SER A 150 -0.76 13.22 -4.18
CA SER A 150 -0.60 11.85 -4.71
C SER A 150 0.46 11.82 -5.81
N THR A 151 1.32 10.80 -5.82
CA THR A 151 2.40 10.70 -6.82
C THR A 151 2.50 9.29 -7.39
N TYR A 152 3.00 9.22 -8.61
CA TYR A 152 3.55 8.01 -9.19
C TYR A 152 5.07 8.08 -9.13
N ARG A 153 5.72 7.01 -8.66
CA ARG A 153 7.18 6.87 -8.60
C ARG A 153 7.59 5.42 -8.84
N ASP A 154 8.44 5.18 -9.84
CA ASP A 154 9.07 3.89 -10.12
C ASP A 154 8.10 2.68 -10.14
N GLY A 155 6.92 2.85 -10.75
CA GLY A 155 5.92 1.80 -10.81
C GLY A 155 4.88 1.81 -9.70
N ILE A 156 4.93 2.75 -8.76
CA ILE A 156 4.07 2.78 -7.58
C ILE A 156 3.27 4.07 -7.55
N ILE A 157 1.94 3.97 -7.46
CA ILE A 157 1.03 5.07 -7.18
C ILE A 157 0.83 5.16 -5.66
N PHE A 158 1.28 6.27 -5.07
CA PHE A 158 1.04 6.65 -3.68
C PHE A 158 -0.19 7.55 -3.61
N CYS A 159 -1.29 7.02 -3.07
CA CYS A 159 -2.55 7.74 -2.99
C CYS A 159 -2.61 8.77 -1.87
N ASP A 160 -1.70 8.74 -0.89
CA ASP A 160 -1.71 9.69 0.23
C ASP A 160 -3.04 9.72 1.01
N GLY A 161 -3.59 8.52 1.24
CA GLY A 161 -4.90 8.33 1.87
C GLY A 161 -6.10 8.78 1.02
N CYS A 162 -5.92 9.28 -0.20
CA CYS A 162 -7.01 9.56 -1.12
C CYS A 162 -7.66 8.28 -1.66
N ASN A 163 -8.82 8.44 -2.28
CA ASN A 163 -9.55 7.36 -2.95
C ASN A 163 -8.72 6.74 -4.08
N LYS A 164 -8.35 5.45 -3.94
CA LYS A 164 -7.54 4.70 -4.93
C LYS A 164 -8.11 4.74 -6.35
N GLY A 165 -9.43 4.59 -6.50
CA GLY A 165 -10.11 4.62 -7.80
C GLY A 165 -9.97 5.98 -8.48
N ALA A 166 -10.22 7.07 -7.74
CA ALA A 166 -10.06 8.43 -8.25
C ALA A 166 -8.63 8.73 -8.69
N ILE A 167 -7.63 8.39 -7.86
CA ILE A 167 -6.22 8.62 -8.17
C ILE A 167 -5.77 7.79 -9.39
N LEU A 168 -6.20 6.53 -9.48
CA LEU A 168 -5.88 5.67 -10.62
C LEU A 168 -6.44 6.23 -11.94
N ILE A 169 -7.68 6.72 -11.94
CA ILE A 169 -8.28 7.37 -13.12
C ILE A 169 -7.52 8.64 -13.49
N ASN A 170 -7.16 9.47 -12.51
CA ASN A 170 -6.40 10.70 -12.76
C ASN A 170 -5.01 10.41 -13.33
N PHE A 171 -4.34 9.39 -12.82
CA PHE A 171 -3.07 8.91 -13.37
C PHE A 171 -3.22 8.54 -14.84
N PHE A 172 -4.16 7.66 -15.18
CA PHE A 172 -4.39 7.23 -16.57
C PHE A 172 -4.75 8.38 -17.51
N LYS A 173 -5.59 9.32 -17.07
CA LYS A 173 -5.91 10.54 -17.83
C LYS A 173 -4.67 11.39 -18.09
N GLN A 174 -3.83 11.61 -17.09
CA GLN A 174 -2.64 12.46 -17.21
C GLN A 174 -1.58 11.87 -18.14
N ILE A 175 -1.42 10.54 -18.14
CA ILE A 175 -0.50 9.87 -19.08
C ILE A 175 -1.13 9.60 -20.46
N GLY A 176 -2.37 10.03 -20.70
CA GLY A 176 -3.08 9.82 -21.96
C GLY A 176 -3.31 8.34 -22.31
N PHE A 177 -3.44 7.46 -21.31
CA PHE A 177 -3.54 6.02 -21.50
C PHE A 177 -4.91 5.50 -21.05
N ARG A 178 -5.52 4.64 -21.87
CA ARG A 178 -6.77 3.94 -21.52
C ARG A 178 -6.54 2.43 -21.46
N PRO A 179 -6.59 1.81 -20.27
CA PRO A 179 -6.52 0.35 -20.15
C PRO A 179 -7.66 -0.35 -20.88
N LEU A 180 -7.35 -1.48 -21.53
CA LEU A 180 -8.36 -2.35 -22.16
C LEU A 180 -8.92 -3.40 -21.20
N HIS A 181 -8.17 -3.73 -20.16
CA HIS A 181 -8.55 -4.64 -19.10
C HIS A 181 -7.66 -4.37 -17.88
N ILE A 182 -8.23 -4.40 -16.67
CA ILE A 182 -7.49 -4.26 -15.42
C ILE A 182 -7.69 -5.52 -14.59
N VAL A 183 -6.58 -6.08 -14.10
CA VAL A 183 -6.60 -7.09 -13.04
C VAL A 183 -5.98 -6.47 -11.80
N MET A 184 -6.74 -6.36 -10.71
CA MET A 184 -6.26 -5.79 -9.46
C MET A 184 -6.27 -6.82 -8.33
N VAL A 185 -5.22 -6.86 -7.54
CA VAL A 185 -5.14 -7.67 -6.31
C VAL A 185 -5.00 -6.74 -5.12
N ASP A 186 -5.87 -6.89 -4.12
CA ASP A 186 -5.88 -6.07 -2.89
C ASP A 186 -6.49 -6.91 -1.77
N ASP A 187 -5.95 -6.82 -0.56
CA ASP A 187 -6.48 -7.54 0.61
C ASP A 187 -7.81 -6.95 1.09
N GLN A 188 -8.07 -5.66 0.83
CA GLN A 188 -9.27 -4.98 1.30
C GLN A 188 -10.34 -4.90 0.20
N LEU A 189 -11.46 -5.60 0.42
CA LEU A 189 -12.61 -5.61 -0.50
C LEU A 189 -13.10 -4.20 -0.88
N LYS A 190 -13.10 -3.25 0.08
CA LYS A 190 -13.51 -1.87 -0.17
C LYS A 190 -12.64 -1.16 -1.23
N ASN A 191 -11.35 -1.48 -1.33
CA ASN A 191 -10.45 -0.89 -2.31
C ASN A 191 -10.79 -1.39 -3.72
N LEU A 192 -11.09 -2.68 -3.86
CA LEU A 192 -11.52 -3.28 -5.12
C LEU A 192 -12.87 -2.70 -5.57
N ASN A 193 -13.85 -2.63 -4.67
CA ASN A 193 -15.16 -2.03 -4.94
C ASN A 193 -15.02 -0.57 -5.41
N THR A 194 -14.14 0.18 -4.73
CA THR A 194 -13.86 1.57 -5.07
C THR A 194 -13.23 1.67 -6.46
N VAL A 195 -12.19 0.90 -6.75
CA VAL A 195 -11.57 0.96 -8.08
C VAL A 195 -12.55 0.54 -9.17
N GLN A 196 -13.36 -0.49 -8.95
CA GLN A 196 -14.39 -0.93 -9.87
C GLN A 196 -15.38 0.19 -10.20
N SER A 197 -15.94 0.87 -9.18
CA SER A 197 -16.96 1.91 -9.40
C SER A 197 -16.42 3.12 -10.17
N PHE A 198 -15.13 3.44 -10.05
CA PHE A 198 -14.48 4.49 -10.83
C PHE A 198 -14.17 4.08 -12.29
N LEU A 199 -14.03 2.78 -12.55
CA LEU A 199 -13.76 2.24 -13.89
C LEU A 199 -15.05 2.00 -14.70
N GLU A 200 -16.17 1.70 -14.03
CA GLU A 200 -17.47 1.41 -14.63
C GLU A 200 -17.95 2.48 -15.63
N PRO A 201 -17.93 3.79 -15.33
CA PRO A 201 -18.34 4.83 -16.28
C PRO A 201 -17.50 4.88 -17.55
N SER A 202 -16.25 4.40 -17.47
CA SER A 202 -15.32 4.34 -18.62
C SER A 202 -15.43 3.02 -19.37
N GLY A 203 -16.31 2.10 -18.94
CA GLY A 203 -16.50 0.77 -19.54
C GLY A 203 -15.21 -0.06 -19.57
N ILE A 204 -14.27 0.18 -18.64
CA ILE A 204 -13.02 -0.57 -18.56
C ILE A 204 -13.30 -1.90 -17.87
N PRO A 205 -13.12 -3.04 -18.54
CA PRO A 205 -13.30 -4.36 -17.94
C PRO A 205 -12.35 -4.56 -16.74
N PHE A 206 -12.91 -5.05 -15.63
CA PHE A 206 -12.20 -5.18 -14.36
C PHE A 206 -12.37 -6.57 -13.75
N ALA A 207 -11.24 -7.16 -13.35
CA ALA A 207 -11.19 -8.34 -12.48
C ALA A 207 -10.46 -7.97 -11.18
N GLY A 208 -11.22 -7.84 -10.09
CA GLY A 208 -10.69 -7.61 -8.74
C GLY A 208 -10.48 -8.92 -8.00
N LEU A 209 -9.36 -9.08 -7.33
CA LEU A 209 -9.02 -10.27 -6.54
C LEU A 209 -8.83 -9.86 -5.09
N ARG A 210 -9.80 -10.22 -4.25
CA ARG A 210 -9.76 -10.01 -2.81
C ARG A 210 -8.78 -11.01 -2.21
N TYR A 211 -7.60 -10.53 -1.85
CA TYR A 211 -6.47 -11.38 -1.48
C TYR A 211 -6.57 -11.81 -0.02
N ALA A 212 -6.80 -13.10 0.24
CA ALA A 212 -7.16 -13.62 1.56
C ALA A 212 -6.00 -14.30 2.33
N PHE A 213 -4.78 -14.28 1.78
CA PHE A 213 -3.68 -15.11 2.30
C PHE A 213 -3.30 -14.79 3.76
N LEU A 214 -3.39 -13.53 4.17
CA LEU A 214 -3.04 -13.09 5.52
C LEU A 214 -4.25 -12.88 6.44
N ASP A 215 -5.48 -13.21 6.03
CA ASP A 215 -6.70 -12.90 6.81
C ASP A 215 -6.67 -13.39 8.25
N LEU A 216 -6.14 -14.60 8.48
CA LEU A 216 -6.02 -15.14 9.84
C LEU A 216 -4.92 -14.43 10.65
N LYS A 217 -3.85 -14.02 9.98
CA LYS A 217 -2.71 -13.32 10.61
C LYS A 217 -3.10 -11.89 11.01
N THR A 218 -3.82 -11.19 10.14
CA THR A 218 -4.18 -9.77 10.34
C THR A 218 -5.24 -9.53 11.41
N GLN A 219 -5.93 -10.59 11.87
CA GLN A 219 -6.88 -10.52 12.99
C GLN A 219 -6.21 -10.28 14.35
N GLN A 220 -4.89 -10.50 14.44
CA GLN A 220 -4.14 -10.34 15.68
C GLN A 220 -3.26 -9.09 15.57
N VAL A 221 -3.42 -8.15 16.51
CA VAL A 221 -2.58 -6.96 16.60
C VAL A 221 -1.90 -6.94 17.96
N ASP A 222 -0.57 -7.07 17.97
CA ASP A 222 0.23 -6.94 19.19
C ASP A 222 0.76 -5.51 19.30
N LEU A 223 -0.09 -4.60 19.79
CA LEU A 223 0.29 -3.20 20.02
C LEU A 223 1.41 -3.08 21.08
N LEU A 224 1.46 -4.00 22.05
CA LEU A 224 2.50 -3.99 23.07
C LEU A 224 3.87 -4.30 22.46
N ALA A 225 3.98 -5.35 21.64
CA ALA A 225 5.21 -5.67 20.93
C ALA A 225 5.62 -4.54 19.97
N ALA A 226 4.67 -3.90 19.29
CA ALA A 226 4.96 -2.77 18.44
C ALA A 226 5.50 -1.56 19.23
N ASN A 227 4.94 -1.27 20.41
CA ASN A 227 5.42 -0.20 21.28
C ASN A 227 6.81 -0.49 21.86
N GLN A 228 7.09 -1.74 22.26
CA GLN A 228 8.44 -2.16 22.67
C GLN A 228 9.44 -1.98 21.53
N GLN A 229 9.07 -2.33 20.29
CA GLN A 229 9.91 -2.10 19.12
C GLN A 229 10.11 -0.62 18.83
N LEU A 230 9.07 0.21 18.97
CA LEU A 230 9.16 1.66 18.85
C LEU A 230 10.14 2.24 19.87
N GLN A 231 10.07 1.80 21.13
CA GLN A 231 10.99 2.21 22.21
C GLN A 231 12.45 1.99 21.82
N THR A 232 12.79 0.89 21.13
CA THR A 232 14.19 0.62 20.74
C THR A 232 14.75 1.61 19.71
N ILE A 233 13.89 2.30 18.96
CA ILE A 233 14.31 3.23 17.91
C ILE A 233 13.99 4.69 18.21
N ILE A 234 13.35 4.98 19.35
CA ILE A 234 12.76 6.30 19.62
C ILE A 234 13.78 7.42 19.59
N GLU A 235 14.97 7.21 20.17
CA GLU A 235 16.05 8.20 20.22
C GLU A 235 16.63 8.52 18.82
N MET A 236 16.37 7.66 17.83
CA MET A 236 16.78 7.86 16.44
C MET A 236 15.69 8.52 15.58
N LEU A 237 14.48 8.72 16.13
CA LEU A 237 13.38 9.38 15.42
C LEU A 237 13.49 10.92 15.54
N PRO A 238 12.93 11.69 14.60
CA PRO A 238 12.82 13.14 14.74
C PRO A 238 12.08 13.55 16.03
N ILE A 239 12.40 14.73 16.56
CA ILE A 239 11.85 15.24 17.83
C ILE A 239 10.32 15.23 17.82
N GLU A 240 9.70 15.61 16.70
CA GLU A 240 8.24 15.67 16.56
C GLU A 240 7.58 14.28 16.70
N ALA A 241 8.26 13.23 16.24
CA ALA A 241 7.80 11.85 16.40
C ALA A 241 8.01 11.36 17.84
N GLN A 242 9.10 11.77 18.50
CA GLN A 242 9.34 11.47 19.91
C GLN A 242 8.28 12.11 20.81
N GLU A 243 8.02 13.41 20.63
CA GLU A 243 6.99 14.15 21.36
C GLU A 243 5.60 13.55 21.14
N ALA A 244 5.27 13.17 19.90
CA ALA A 244 4.00 12.50 19.61
C ALA A 244 3.89 11.15 20.33
N ALA A 245 4.95 10.34 20.35
CA ALA A 245 4.96 9.06 21.04
C ALA A 245 4.81 9.21 22.57
N TYR A 246 5.46 10.22 23.17
CA TYR A 246 5.26 10.55 24.59
C TYR A 246 3.85 11.05 24.89
N LYS A 247 3.31 11.93 24.05
CA LYS A 247 1.94 12.45 24.20
C LYS A 247 0.90 11.34 24.16
N LEU A 248 1.11 10.35 23.30
CA LEU A 248 0.29 9.15 23.19
C LEU A 248 0.71 8.04 24.18
N GLN A 249 1.62 8.28 25.12
CA GLN A 249 2.05 7.31 26.14
C GLN A 249 2.46 5.93 25.56
N LEU A 250 3.05 5.92 24.36
CA LEU A 250 3.44 4.68 23.68
C LEU A 250 4.78 4.13 24.17
N ILE A 251 5.53 4.98 24.87
CA ILE A 251 6.92 4.77 25.30
C ILE A 251 7.07 5.27 26.74
N ASP A 252 8.00 4.68 27.47
CA ASP A 252 8.26 5.10 28.84
C ASP A 252 9.00 6.44 28.87
N SER A 253 8.57 7.35 29.73
CA SER A 253 9.22 8.65 29.97
C SER A 253 10.64 8.56 30.55
N LYS A 254 11.15 7.33 30.77
CA LYS A 254 12.45 7.04 31.37
C LYS A 254 13.43 6.42 30.37
N SER A 255 13.69 7.10 29.26
CA SER A 255 14.94 6.89 28.50
C SER A 255 15.34 8.20 27.80
N SER A 256 16.28 8.91 28.44
CA SER A 256 17.18 9.89 27.81
C SER A 256 16.61 11.25 27.37
N LEU A 257 16.15 12.06 28.33
CA LEU A 257 16.77 13.39 28.43
C LEU A 257 18.14 13.18 29.09
N LYS A 258 19.14 12.76 28.30
CA LYS A 258 20.53 12.87 28.76
C LYS A 258 20.94 14.34 28.57
N PRO A 259 21.59 14.94 29.57
CA PRO A 259 21.84 16.37 29.65
C PRO A 259 22.74 16.88 28.53
#